data_AF-A0A8B6H2U8-F1
#
_entry.id   AF-A0A8B6H2U8-F1
#
_cell.length_a   1.000
_cell.length_b   1.000
_cell.length_c   1.000
_cell.angle_alpha   90.00
_cell.angle_beta   90.00
_cell.angle_gamma   90.00
#
_symmetry.space_group_name_H-M   'P 1'
#
loop_
_entity.id
_entity.type
_entity.pdbx_description
1 polymer ?
#
loop_
_entity_poly.entity_id
_entity_poly.type
_entity_poly.pdbx_seq_one_letter_code
_entity_poly.pdbx_strand_id
1 'polypeptide(L)'
;MFFDELFKSTDIFLIQEHWLFNFQLNLLNELHQNICGIGKAVDDKDPINPTNLPRGYGGTGILWRKDLDNFINPLDIGNDRICCVELLGSSKLLLVSVYLPCKGTPSDSLEFYNCIDQLHEIVQSYSDSHSIIIGGDFNENILSKIDTRRNKYLVDFLNENSLYTEENGITFVNCSGKGTSTIDFLLFKQDFKENVISMETMDNVATNVSDHFPVKAKVKYIINAKEKLKCSNSNILPSGKTPWKKIDKDAYKTLVENGLDNFSSSLENKYEVDIAFQNMNSLLFNSAKSCCPTPRKRYRKPKLKVMNEDISGAIAMKKKAFYQWKINGRSEDPRNELYIQKKETTYNLRKHCRKAVAMNRIDEREKIMEANIKNKNSFYRLIKKQRGRLSNHIDELSVGDTVYSTENNILSGWKHHFENLTKNSIHEHFDNKIPTKGSNKNILI
;
A
#
# COMPACT_ATOMS: atom_id res chain seq x y z
N MET A 1 19.63 -23.19 9.58
CA MET A 1 20.74 -23.26 10.57
C MET A 1 20.72 -22.08 11.53
N PHE A 2 20.90 -20.82 11.08
CA PHE A 2 20.84 -19.62 11.94
C PHE A 2 19.45 -19.37 12.54
N PHE A 3 18.43 -19.29 11.69
CA PHE A 3 17.04 -19.12 12.12
C PHE A 3 16.56 -20.25 13.03
N ASP A 4 16.94 -21.51 12.76
CA ASP A 4 16.56 -22.66 13.60
C ASP A 4 17.08 -22.52 15.05
N GLU A 5 18.25 -21.91 15.24
CA GLU A 5 18.80 -21.64 16.56
C GLU A 5 18.04 -20.51 17.26
N LEU A 6 17.77 -19.41 16.55
CA LEU A 6 17.01 -18.30 17.10
C LEU A 6 15.57 -18.71 17.47
N PHE A 7 14.90 -19.51 16.62
CA PHE A 7 13.52 -19.96 16.84
C PHE A 7 13.34 -20.82 18.09
N LYS A 8 14.41 -21.42 18.64
CA LYS A 8 14.32 -22.16 19.90
C LYS A 8 14.00 -21.28 21.10
N SER A 9 14.30 -19.98 21.01
CA SER A 9 14.30 -19.09 22.17
C SER A 9 13.64 -17.73 21.92
N THR A 10 12.99 -17.57 20.77
CA THR A 10 12.37 -16.31 20.34
C THR A 10 10.98 -16.59 19.76
N ASP A 11 10.00 -15.83 20.24
CA ASP A 11 8.58 -15.98 19.87
C ASP A 11 8.21 -15.16 18.63
N ILE A 12 8.79 -13.96 18.50
CA ILE A 12 8.49 -12.96 17.47
C ILE A 12 9.79 -12.36 16.96
N PHE A 13 9.89 -12.17 15.64
CA PHE A 13 11.04 -11.63 14.93
C PHE A 13 10.62 -10.37 14.19
N LEU A 14 11.44 -9.33 14.29
CA LEU A 14 11.34 -8.12 13.49
C LEU A 14 12.51 -8.19 12.50
N ILE A 15 12.21 -8.37 11.20
CA ILE A 15 13.23 -8.53 10.16
C ILE A 15 13.26 -7.31 9.26
N GLN A 16 14.45 -6.93 8.82
CA GLN A 16 14.71 -5.85 7.88
C GLN A 16 15.54 -6.40 6.73
N GLU A 17 15.57 -5.69 5.62
CA GLU A 17 16.38 -6.05 4.45
C GLU A 17 16.14 -7.51 4.03
N HIS A 18 14.88 -7.91 3.85
CA HIS A 18 14.58 -9.26 3.36
C HIS A 18 14.79 -9.39 1.84
N TRP A 19 14.90 -8.27 1.11
CA TRP A 19 15.19 -8.19 -0.33
C TRP A 19 14.21 -8.95 -1.25
N LEU A 20 13.01 -9.25 -0.74
CA LEU A 20 11.96 -9.95 -1.48
C LEU A 20 11.05 -8.95 -2.18
N PHE A 21 10.55 -9.31 -3.36
CA PHE A 21 9.42 -8.60 -3.96
C PHE A 21 8.10 -8.94 -3.26
N ASN A 22 7.09 -8.10 -3.46
CA ASN A 22 5.74 -8.30 -2.95
C ASN A 22 5.17 -9.69 -3.32
N PHE A 23 5.41 -10.18 -4.54
CA PHE A 23 4.95 -11.51 -4.96
C PHE A 23 5.73 -12.67 -4.31
N GLN A 24 6.90 -12.38 -3.71
CA GLN A 24 7.76 -13.35 -3.03
C GLN A 24 7.59 -13.32 -1.51
N LEU A 25 6.80 -12.40 -0.94
CA LEU A 25 6.64 -12.28 0.52
C LEU A 25 6.17 -13.57 1.20
N ASN A 26 5.47 -14.45 0.47
CA ASN A 26 5.09 -15.76 0.99
C ASN A 26 6.29 -16.63 1.40
N LEU A 27 7.47 -16.43 0.80
CA LEU A 27 8.70 -17.14 1.16
C LEU A 27 9.13 -16.91 2.62
N LEU A 28 8.71 -15.80 3.24
CA LEU A 28 8.95 -15.56 4.67
C LEU A 28 8.32 -16.67 5.55
N ASN A 29 7.20 -17.24 5.11
CA ASN A 29 6.52 -18.33 5.81
C ASN A 29 7.17 -19.70 5.56
N GLU A 30 8.10 -19.78 4.61
CA GLU A 30 8.84 -20.99 4.26
C GLU A 30 10.19 -21.08 4.97
N LEU A 31 10.61 -20.01 5.68
CA LEU A 31 11.87 -19.95 6.42
C LEU A 31 11.97 -21.02 7.52
N HIS A 32 10.85 -21.41 8.12
CA HIS A 32 10.80 -22.46 9.14
C HIS A 32 9.40 -23.06 9.25
N GLN A 33 9.29 -24.37 9.50
CA GLN A 33 8.01 -25.08 9.56
C GLN A 33 7.02 -24.56 10.62
N ASN A 34 7.52 -23.90 11.67
CA ASN A 34 6.71 -23.41 12.80
C ASN A 34 6.54 -21.88 12.81
N ILE A 35 6.62 -21.24 11.64
CA ILE A 35 6.53 -19.78 11.52
C ILE A 35 5.31 -19.32 10.71
N CYS A 36 4.79 -18.16 11.08
CA CYS A 36 3.94 -17.31 10.26
C CYS A 36 4.57 -15.93 10.19
N GLY A 37 4.21 -15.12 9.20
CA GLY A 37 4.77 -13.80 9.05
C GLY A 37 4.09 -12.97 7.96
N ILE A 38 4.32 -11.67 8.07
CA ILE A 38 3.97 -10.68 7.07
C ILE A 38 5.20 -9.84 6.75
N GLY A 39 5.20 -9.25 5.56
CA GLY A 39 6.24 -8.29 5.16
C GLY A 39 5.69 -7.18 4.30
N LYS A 40 6.52 -6.16 4.12
CA LYS A 40 6.35 -5.02 3.23
C LYS A 40 7.62 -4.93 2.39
N ALA A 41 7.46 -5.00 1.07
CA ALA A 41 8.57 -4.92 0.12
C ALA A 41 8.62 -3.52 -0.52
N VAL A 42 9.84 -3.00 -0.74
CA VAL A 42 10.02 -1.74 -1.49
C VAL A 42 10.17 -2.07 -2.98
N ASP A 43 9.04 -2.04 -3.69
CA ASP A 43 8.95 -2.41 -5.09
C ASP A 43 8.52 -1.20 -5.94
N ASP A 44 9.43 -0.26 -6.19
CA ASP A 44 9.12 0.90 -7.05
C ASP A 44 8.86 0.52 -8.52
N LYS A 45 9.19 -0.72 -8.93
CA LYS A 45 9.12 -1.19 -10.31
C LYS A 45 8.66 -2.65 -10.41
N ASP A 46 7.67 -2.88 -11.27
CA ASP A 46 7.19 -4.20 -11.66
C ASP A 46 8.32 -4.97 -12.38
N PRO A 47 8.78 -6.13 -11.88
CA PRO A 47 9.97 -6.83 -12.38
C PRO A 47 9.76 -7.56 -13.72
N ILE A 48 8.66 -7.29 -14.43
CA ILE A 48 8.34 -7.94 -15.72
C ILE A 48 9.27 -7.49 -16.86
N ASN A 49 10.08 -6.43 -16.71
CA ASN A 49 11.08 -6.04 -17.72
C ASN A 49 12.31 -5.28 -17.15
N PRO A 50 13.34 -5.98 -16.65
CA PRO A 50 14.65 -5.36 -16.48
C PRO A 50 15.75 -6.10 -17.25
N THR A 51 16.67 -5.32 -17.81
CA THR A 51 17.92 -5.77 -18.46
C THR A 51 18.91 -6.43 -17.49
N ASN A 52 18.65 -6.38 -16.18
CA ASN A 52 19.39 -7.04 -15.11
C ASN A 52 18.40 -7.69 -14.14
N LEU A 53 18.74 -8.86 -13.56
CA LEU A 53 17.95 -9.51 -12.50
C LEU A 53 17.65 -8.50 -11.38
N PRO A 54 16.39 -8.10 -11.18
CA PRO A 54 16.05 -7.19 -10.11
C PRO A 54 16.11 -8.03 -8.82
N ARG A 55 16.86 -7.59 -7.81
CA ARG A 55 16.58 -7.98 -6.42
C ARG A 55 15.56 -6.97 -5.88
N GLY A 56 14.75 -7.36 -4.89
CA GLY A 56 13.95 -6.37 -4.15
C GLY A 56 14.86 -5.28 -3.59
N TYR A 57 14.35 -4.14 -3.16
CA TYR A 57 15.17 -3.10 -2.55
C TYR A 57 14.83 -3.02 -1.05
N GLY A 58 15.67 -3.56 -0.16
CA GLY A 58 15.36 -3.51 1.28
C GLY A 58 14.15 -4.37 1.70
N GLY A 59 13.14 -3.76 2.34
CA GLY A 59 11.94 -4.39 2.88
C GLY A 59 11.98 -4.64 4.40
N THR A 60 10.82 -4.85 5.01
CA THR A 60 10.68 -5.14 6.44
C THR A 60 9.56 -6.15 6.70
N GLY A 61 9.64 -6.92 7.77
CA GLY A 61 8.61 -7.88 8.12
C GLY A 61 8.58 -8.24 9.60
N ILE A 62 7.48 -8.87 9.98
CA ILE A 62 7.27 -9.40 11.32
C ILE A 62 6.94 -10.88 11.16
N LEU A 63 7.70 -11.73 11.84
CA LEU A 63 7.49 -13.17 11.87
C LEU A 63 7.18 -13.62 13.30
N TRP A 64 6.42 -14.68 13.47
CA TRP A 64 6.03 -15.23 14.77
C TRP A 64 5.86 -16.73 14.73
N ARG A 65 5.91 -17.36 15.90
CA ARG A 65 5.63 -18.79 16.05
C ARG A 65 4.16 -19.10 15.73
N LYS A 66 3.88 -20.19 15.00
CA LYS A 66 2.52 -20.53 14.52
C LYS A 66 1.46 -20.67 15.61
N ASP A 67 1.83 -21.07 16.82
CA ASP A 67 0.91 -21.14 17.96
C ASP A 67 0.40 -19.76 18.43
N LEU A 68 1.10 -18.68 18.06
CA LEU A 68 0.71 -17.29 18.31
C LEU A 68 -0.21 -16.71 17.22
N ASP A 69 -0.38 -17.41 16.09
CA ASP A 69 -1.09 -16.88 14.91
C ASP A 69 -2.53 -16.45 15.22
N ASN A 70 -3.21 -17.18 16.10
CA ASN A 70 -4.57 -16.85 16.55
C ASN A 70 -4.67 -15.61 17.46
N PHE A 71 -3.54 -15.00 17.82
CA PHE A 71 -3.48 -13.81 18.67
C PHE A 71 -2.88 -12.63 17.92
N ILE A 72 -2.41 -12.82 16.70
CA ILE A 72 -1.74 -11.78 15.92
C ILE A 72 -2.66 -11.31 14.79
N ASN A 73 -2.91 -10.01 14.78
CA ASN A 73 -3.71 -9.32 13.77
C ASN A 73 -2.78 -8.41 12.94
N PRO A 74 -2.45 -8.81 11.70
CA PRO A 74 -1.76 -7.94 10.75
C PRO A 74 -2.50 -6.62 10.53
N LEU A 75 -1.78 -5.50 10.62
CA LEU A 75 -2.35 -4.18 10.38
C LEU A 75 -1.88 -3.63 9.03
N ASP A 76 -2.82 -3.21 8.18
CA ASP A 76 -2.49 -2.52 6.93
C ASP A 76 -2.28 -1.01 7.17
N ILE A 77 -1.27 -0.71 7.98
CA ILE A 77 -0.78 0.63 8.31
C ILE A 77 0.74 0.68 8.06
N GLY A 78 1.32 1.87 8.09
CA GLY A 78 2.74 2.06 7.77
C GLY A 78 3.00 2.24 6.27
N ASN A 79 4.22 1.93 5.85
CA ASN A 79 4.70 2.05 4.48
C ASN A 79 5.65 0.88 4.16
N ASP A 80 6.37 0.95 3.05
CA ASP A 80 7.26 -0.15 2.62
C ASP A 80 8.47 -0.38 3.56
N ARG A 81 8.68 0.53 4.52
CA ARG A 81 9.75 0.55 5.53
C ARG A 81 9.22 0.37 6.96
N ILE A 82 7.90 0.28 7.14
CA ILE A 82 7.23 0.17 8.45
C ILE A 82 6.14 -0.91 8.37
N CYS A 83 6.34 -2.01 9.10
CA CYS A 83 5.39 -3.12 9.17
C CYS A 83 4.80 -3.21 10.59
N CYS A 84 3.49 -3.40 10.72
CA CYS A 84 2.81 -3.41 12.02
C CYS A 84 1.95 -4.67 12.23
N VAL A 85 1.97 -5.23 13.43
CA VAL A 85 1.01 -6.23 13.89
C VAL A 85 0.48 -5.88 15.27
N GLU A 86 -0.78 -6.22 15.53
CA GLU A 86 -1.37 -6.18 16.86
C GLU A 86 -1.35 -7.58 17.46
N LEU A 87 -0.76 -7.72 18.66
CA LEU A 87 -0.85 -8.93 19.46
C LEU A 87 -1.94 -8.74 20.54
N LEU A 88 -2.84 -9.72 20.63
CA LEU A 88 -3.95 -9.73 21.58
C LEU A 88 -3.57 -10.39 22.90
N GLY A 89 -3.96 -9.73 23.98
CA GLY A 89 -3.59 -10.11 25.34
C GLY A 89 -4.42 -9.40 26.39
N SER A 90 -3.97 -9.40 27.64
CA SER A 90 -4.63 -8.62 28.70
C SER A 90 -4.64 -7.12 28.41
N SER A 91 -3.58 -6.63 27.75
CA SER A 91 -3.51 -5.35 27.08
C SER A 91 -3.09 -5.60 25.63
N LYS A 92 -3.65 -4.85 24.68
CA LYS A 92 -3.23 -4.97 23.28
C LYS A 92 -1.80 -4.47 23.13
N LEU A 93 -0.99 -5.19 22.37
CA LEU A 93 0.40 -4.83 22.10
C LEU A 93 0.54 -4.53 20.61
N LEU A 94 1.00 -3.33 20.27
CA LEU A 94 1.40 -2.98 18.92
C LEU A 94 2.89 -3.26 18.74
N LEU A 95 3.21 -4.13 17.80
CA LEU A 95 4.57 -4.44 17.37
C LEU A 95 4.81 -3.76 16.02
N VAL A 96 5.87 -2.96 15.94
CA VAL A 96 6.25 -2.21 14.74
C VAL A 96 7.66 -2.61 14.35
N SER A 97 7.84 -3.15 13.14
CA SER A 97 9.16 -3.33 12.54
C SER A 97 9.50 -2.17 11.63
N VAL A 98 10.70 -1.63 11.76
CA VAL A 98 11.17 -0.48 10.98
C VAL A 98 12.50 -0.79 10.29
N TYR A 99 12.66 -0.28 9.08
CA TYR A 99 13.92 -0.25 8.35
C TYR A 99 14.11 1.17 7.78
N LEU A 100 14.71 2.07 8.55
CA LEU A 100 14.78 3.48 8.16
C LEU A 100 15.84 3.72 7.08
N PRO A 101 15.64 4.66 6.13
CA PRO A 101 16.61 4.94 5.08
C PRO A 101 17.98 5.34 5.60
N CYS A 102 19.06 4.81 5.01
CA CYS A 102 20.45 5.13 5.36
C CYS A 102 20.81 6.60 5.06
N LYS A 103 21.93 7.08 5.63
CA LYS A 103 22.51 8.37 5.28
C LYS A 103 23.05 8.30 3.84
N GLY A 104 22.52 9.14 2.97
CA GLY A 104 22.91 9.14 1.56
C GLY A 104 22.49 10.41 0.85
N THR A 105 21.63 10.23 -0.14
CA THR A 105 21.12 11.30 -1.00
C THR A 105 20.13 12.21 -0.25
N PRO A 106 19.85 13.42 -0.79
CA PRO A 106 18.76 14.24 -0.28
C PRO A 106 17.38 13.54 -0.32
N SER A 107 17.19 12.59 -1.24
CA SER A 107 15.97 11.78 -1.31
C SER A 107 15.85 10.84 -0.11
N ASP A 108 16.94 10.14 0.24
CA ASP A 108 16.99 9.23 1.39
C ASP A 108 16.75 9.98 2.70
N SER A 109 17.26 11.22 2.79
CA SER A 109 17.01 12.09 3.93
C SER A 109 15.53 12.49 4.04
N LEU A 110 14.88 12.82 2.92
CA LEU A 110 13.45 13.14 2.90
C LEU A 110 12.59 11.92 3.25
N GLU A 111 12.91 10.75 2.69
CA GLU A 111 12.24 9.49 2.99
C GLU A 111 12.37 9.15 4.48
N PHE A 112 13.53 9.39 5.08
CA PHE A 112 13.72 9.22 6.53
C PHE A 112 12.76 10.08 7.35
N TYR A 113 12.69 11.39 7.07
CA TYR A 113 11.78 12.28 7.80
C TYR A 113 10.31 11.86 7.65
N ASN A 114 9.91 11.46 6.43
CA ASN A 114 8.55 10.94 6.20
C ASN A 114 8.26 9.65 7.01
N CYS A 115 9.26 8.76 7.15
CA CYS A 115 9.11 7.56 7.96
C CYS A 115 8.95 7.91 9.45
N ILE A 116 9.72 8.87 9.97
CA ILE A 116 9.58 9.33 11.36
C ILE A 116 8.22 9.98 11.59
N ASP A 117 7.75 10.83 10.67
CA ASP A 117 6.42 11.46 10.76
C ASP A 117 5.31 10.41 10.80
N GLN A 118 5.43 9.36 9.97
CA GLN A 118 4.46 8.28 9.95
C GLN A 118 4.54 7.41 11.21
N LEU A 119 5.73 7.15 11.76
CA LEU A 119 5.88 6.49 13.05
C LEU A 119 5.23 7.32 14.16
N HIS A 120 5.39 8.64 14.14
CA HIS A 120 4.74 9.54 15.08
C HIS A 120 3.21 9.41 14.98
N GLU A 121 2.64 9.44 13.78
CA GLU A 121 1.19 9.23 13.56
C GLU A 121 0.72 7.88 14.10
N ILE A 122 1.46 6.80 13.85
CA ILE A 122 1.15 5.44 14.32
C ILE A 122 1.18 5.40 15.85
N VAL A 123 2.23 5.92 16.49
CA VAL A 123 2.37 5.88 17.95
C VAL A 123 1.26 6.68 18.63
N GLN A 124 0.94 7.87 18.11
CA GLN A 124 -0.15 8.70 18.64
C GLN A 124 -1.53 8.06 18.42
N SER A 125 -1.76 7.40 17.29
CA SER A 125 -3.07 6.77 16.99
C SER A 125 -3.38 5.56 17.88
N TYR A 126 -2.35 4.91 18.41
CA TYR A 126 -2.47 3.68 19.21
C TYR A 126 -2.09 3.89 20.68
N SER A 127 -1.69 5.10 21.08
CA SER A 127 -1.15 5.40 22.40
C SER A 127 -2.07 5.06 23.55
N ASP A 128 -3.38 5.19 23.32
CA ASP A 128 -4.42 5.10 24.35
C ASP A 128 -4.99 3.68 24.48
N SER A 129 -4.78 2.85 23.45
CA SER A 129 -5.37 1.51 23.37
C SER A 129 -4.33 0.39 23.41
N HIS A 130 -3.05 0.69 23.19
CA HIS A 130 -1.99 -0.30 23.06
C HIS A 130 -0.75 0.08 23.85
N SER A 131 -0.09 -0.93 24.42
CA SER A 131 1.34 -0.86 24.66
C SER A 131 2.07 -0.95 23.33
N ILE A 132 3.22 -0.29 23.18
CA ILE A 132 3.91 -0.18 21.88
C ILE A 132 5.37 -0.60 22.01
N ILE A 133 5.80 -1.45 21.08
CA ILE A 133 7.20 -1.83 20.87
C ILE A 133 7.54 -1.56 19.40
N ILE A 134 8.62 -0.81 19.17
CA ILE A 134 9.13 -0.49 17.83
C ILE A 134 10.53 -1.09 17.73
N GLY A 135 10.86 -1.81 16.66
CA GLY A 135 12.17 -2.41 16.53
C GLY A 135 12.67 -2.58 15.10
N GLY A 136 13.98 -2.52 14.95
CA GLY A 136 14.66 -2.74 13.68
C GLY A 136 15.82 -1.78 13.49
N ASP A 137 16.21 -1.57 12.24
CA ASP A 137 17.34 -0.73 11.86
C ASP A 137 16.89 0.72 11.67
N PHE A 138 17.40 1.61 12.53
CA PHE A 138 17.12 3.04 12.48
C PHE A 138 18.09 3.81 11.57
N ASN A 139 19.16 3.17 11.12
CA ASN A 139 20.24 3.78 10.35
C ASN A 139 20.78 5.08 10.98
N GLU A 140 20.66 5.18 12.31
CA GLU A 140 21.09 6.31 13.12
C GLU A 140 21.27 5.84 14.56
N ASN A 141 22.33 6.31 15.21
CA ASN A 141 22.56 5.98 16.61
C ASN A 141 21.76 6.96 17.50
N ILE A 142 20.71 6.47 18.16
CA ILE A 142 19.85 7.27 19.04
C ILE A 142 20.50 7.62 20.38
N LEU A 143 21.51 6.85 20.81
CA LEU A 143 22.25 7.08 22.05
C LEU A 143 23.46 8.01 21.84
N SER A 144 23.78 8.32 20.58
CA SER A 144 24.86 9.22 20.22
C SER A 144 24.56 10.64 20.69
N LYS A 145 25.57 11.30 21.26
CA LYS A 145 25.52 12.73 21.62
C LYS A 145 25.77 13.66 20.42
N ILE A 146 25.85 13.12 19.21
CA ILE A 146 26.14 13.89 17.99
C ILE A 146 24.86 14.60 17.53
N ASP A 147 24.87 15.93 17.63
CA ASP A 147 23.78 16.81 17.22
C ASP A 147 23.75 17.03 15.70
N THR A 148 23.31 16.02 14.96
CA THR A 148 22.90 16.22 13.55
C THR A 148 21.41 16.49 13.48
N ARG A 149 20.95 17.23 12.46
CA ARG A 149 19.51 17.46 12.22
C ARG A 149 18.71 16.15 12.16
N ARG A 150 19.28 15.09 11.58
CA ARG A 150 18.65 13.77 11.48
C ARG A 150 18.52 13.11 12.84
N ASN A 151 19.61 13.04 13.60
CA ASN A 151 19.62 12.49 14.96
C ASN A 151 18.65 13.27 15.86
N LYS A 152 18.70 14.61 15.85
CA LYS A 152 17.79 15.46 16.62
C LYS A 152 16.32 15.17 16.32
N TYR A 153 15.96 15.04 15.04
CA TYR A 153 14.58 14.73 14.65
C TYR A 153 14.10 13.38 15.20
N LEU A 154 14.98 12.37 15.19
CA LEU A 154 14.69 11.06 15.76
C LEU A 154 14.58 11.12 17.29
N VAL A 155 15.50 11.82 17.96
CA VAL A 155 15.49 12.01 19.42
C VAL A 155 14.25 12.78 19.88
N ASP A 156 13.84 13.83 19.14
CA ASP A 156 12.62 14.58 19.40
C ASP A 156 11.39 13.66 19.31
N PHE A 157 11.30 12.81 18.26
CA PHE A 157 10.25 11.79 18.15
C PHE A 157 10.23 10.83 19.35
N LEU A 158 11.38 10.35 19.83
CA LEU A 158 11.46 9.48 21.02
C LEU A 158 10.92 10.19 22.27
N ASN A 159 11.37 11.42 22.50
CA ASN A 159 10.99 12.22 23.67
C ASN A 159 9.49 12.54 23.67
N GLU A 160 8.96 13.02 22.56
CA GLU A 160 7.54 13.38 22.40
C GLU A 160 6.61 12.18 22.60
N ASN A 161 7.05 10.99 22.21
CA ASN A 161 6.26 9.77 22.34
C ASN A 161 6.58 8.95 23.60
N SER A 162 7.45 9.46 24.47
CA SER A 162 7.89 8.76 25.70
C SER A 162 8.36 7.34 25.40
N LEU A 163 9.19 7.21 24.36
CA LEU A 163 9.83 5.97 23.96
C LEU A 163 11.23 5.90 24.58
N TYR A 164 11.61 4.72 25.06
CA TYR A 164 12.92 4.48 25.61
C TYR A 164 13.51 3.17 25.07
N THR A 165 14.83 3.06 25.08
CA THR A 165 15.59 1.82 24.88
C THR A 165 16.55 1.66 26.05
N GLU A 166 16.99 0.44 26.33
CA GLU A 166 18.21 0.24 27.12
C GLU A 166 19.44 0.36 26.20
N GLU A 167 20.60 0.54 26.81
CA GLU A 167 21.86 0.60 26.08
C GLU A 167 22.17 -0.76 25.46
N ASN A 168 22.31 -0.79 24.13
CA ASN A 168 22.70 -1.96 23.37
C ASN A 168 24.13 -1.76 22.84
N GLY A 169 24.89 -2.84 22.77
CA GLY A 169 26.27 -2.82 22.29
C GLY A 169 26.37 -2.50 20.81
N ILE A 170 27.46 -2.95 20.18
CA ILE A 170 27.63 -2.82 18.73
C ILE A 170 26.60 -3.72 18.04
N THR A 171 25.78 -3.15 17.15
CA THR A 171 24.77 -3.90 16.38
C THR A 171 25.09 -4.00 14.89
N PHE A 172 26.04 -3.21 14.39
CA PHE A 172 26.46 -3.24 12.99
C PHE A 172 27.98 -3.21 12.86
N VAL A 173 28.51 -4.02 11.95
CA VAL A 173 29.92 -4.05 11.56
C VAL A 173 30.01 -3.85 10.06
N ASN A 174 30.61 -2.73 9.63
CA ASN A 174 30.81 -2.46 8.20
C ASN A 174 31.53 -3.64 7.53
N CYS A 175 31.12 -4.01 6.31
CA CYS A 175 31.71 -5.10 5.52
C CYS A 175 33.24 -5.00 5.33
N SER A 176 33.83 -3.80 5.45
CA SER A 176 35.28 -3.61 5.42
C SER A 176 35.98 -3.96 6.75
N GLY A 177 35.23 -4.30 7.80
CA GLY A 177 35.70 -4.57 9.16
C GLY A 177 36.28 -3.37 9.92
N LYS A 178 36.15 -2.14 9.39
CA LYS A 178 36.84 -0.94 9.91
C LYS A 178 35.95 0.03 10.68
N GLY A 179 34.65 -0.24 10.75
CA GLY A 179 33.69 0.63 11.42
C GLY A 179 32.59 -0.19 12.08
N THR A 180 32.21 0.22 13.28
CA THR A 180 31.14 -0.39 14.06
C THR A 180 30.17 0.69 14.50
N SER A 181 28.89 0.36 14.55
CA SER A 181 27.87 1.28 15.06
C SER A 181 26.74 0.56 15.78
N THR A 182 26.01 1.32 16.59
CA THR A 182 24.75 0.88 17.19
C THR A 182 23.62 1.61 16.47
N ILE A 183 22.93 0.90 15.58
CA ILE A 183 21.86 1.46 14.72
C ILE A 183 20.57 0.65 14.78
N ASP A 184 20.65 -0.60 15.21
CA ASP A 184 19.50 -1.46 15.51
C ASP A 184 19.03 -1.28 16.97
N PHE A 185 17.73 -1.02 17.16
CA PHE A 185 17.16 -0.77 18.48
C PHE A 185 15.81 -1.46 18.67
N LEU A 186 15.49 -1.76 19.93
CA LEU A 186 14.14 -2.06 20.39
C LEU A 186 13.70 -0.91 21.31
N LEU A 187 12.72 -0.13 20.85
CA LEU A 187 12.10 0.96 21.59
C LEU A 187 10.83 0.47 22.25
N PHE A 188 10.66 0.81 23.52
CA PHE A 188 9.51 0.50 24.32
C PHE A 188 8.85 1.80 24.76
N LYS A 189 7.53 1.83 24.77
CA LYS A 189 6.83 2.92 25.42
C LYS A 189 7.07 2.87 26.94
N GLN A 190 7.20 4.03 27.56
CA GLN A 190 7.58 4.17 28.97
C GLN A 190 6.67 3.39 29.93
N ASP A 191 5.38 3.27 29.62
CA ASP A 191 4.40 2.51 30.39
C ASP A 191 4.58 0.98 30.30
N PHE A 192 5.30 0.49 29.28
CA PHE A 192 5.65 -0.92 29.12
C PHE A 192 7.00 -1.27 29.79
N LYS A 193 7.65 -0.32 30.46
CA LYS A 193 9.01 -0.50 30.98
C LYS A 193 9.15 -1.64 31.97
N GLU A 194 8.19 -1.78 32.88
CA GLU A 194 8.20 -2.83 33.91
C GLU A 194 8.01 -4.24 33.34
N ASN A 195 7.56 -4.34 32.08
CA ASN A 195 7.41 -5.60 31.37
C ASN A 195 8.70 -6.06 30.68
N VAL A 196 9.72 -5.20 30.56
CA VAL A 196 11.01 -5.59 29.97
C VAL A 196 11.86 -6.32 31.03
N ILE A 197 12.23 -7.57 30.76
CA ILE A 197 13.00 -8.41 31.67
C ILE A 197 14.50 -8.29 31.40
N SER A 198 14.88 -8.30 30.13
CA SER A 198 16.27 -8.19 29.69
C SER A 198 16.34 -7.77 28.22
N MET A 199 17.40 -7.07 27.86
CA MET A 199 17.77 -6.81 26.48
C MET A 199 19.26 -7.08 26.25
N GLU A 200 19.61 -7.69 25.13
CA GLU A 200 20.99 -8.01 24.77
C GLU A 200 21.20 -7.95 23.26
N THR A 201 22.45 -7.72 22.85
CA THR A 201 22.88 -7.88 21.46
C THR A 201 23.53 -9.24 21.27
N MET A 202 23.10 -9.98 20.26
CA MET A 202 23.57 -11.33 19.98
C MET A 202 24.78 -11.30 19.03
N ASP A 203 25.92 -10.85 19.53
CA ASP A 203 27.18 -10.70 18.78
C ASP A 203 27.97 -12.01 18.60
N ASN A 204 27.62 -13.06 19.35
CA ASN A 204 28.34 -14.34 19.38
C ASN A 204 27.64 -15.48 18.61
N VAL A 205 26.79 -15.18 17.63
CA VAL A 205 26.11 -16.21 16.84
C VAL A 205 26.96 -16.58 15.62
N ALA A 206 27.70 -17.68 15.73
CA ALA A 206 28.64 -18.14 14.70
C ALA A 206 28.00 -18.41 13.31
N THR A 207 26.68 -18.62 13.28
CA THR A 207 25.92 -18.88 12.06
C THR A 207 25.30 -17.63 11.45
N ASN A 208 25.47 -16.46 12.08
CA ASN A 208 25.03 -15.19 11.52
C ASN A 208 25.92 -14.81 10.33
N VAL A 209 25.29 -14.58 9.18
CA VAL A 209 25.95 -14.16 7.93
C VAL A 209 25.69 -12.70 7.59
N SER A 210 24.91 -12.00 8.42
CA SER A 210 24.64 -10.56 8.28
C SER A 210 25.79 -9.74 8.86
N ASP A 211 25.95 -8.53 8.35
CA ASP A 211 26.76 -7.46 8.95
C ASP A 211 26.08 -6.79 10.15
N HIS A 212 24.82 -7.14 10.42
CA HIS A 212 24.09 -6.75 11.63
C HIS A 212 24.01 -7.90 12.65
N PHE A 213 24.13 -7.55 13.94
CA PHE A 213 23.88 -8.44 15.06
C PHE A 213 22.45 -8.28 15.57
N PRO A 214 21.71 -9.38 15.78
CA PRO A 214 20.36 -9.32 16.31
C PRO A 214 20.29 -8.68 17.70
N VAL A 215 19.30 -7.80 17.91
CA VAL A 215 18.95 -7.31 19.25
C VAL A 215 17.78 -8.13 19.78
N LYS A 216 17.95 -8.71 20.97
CA LYS A 216 16.96 -9.57 21.60
C LYS A 216 16.47 -8.93 22.89
N ALA A 217 15.14 -8.83 23.04
CA ALA A 217 14.52 -8.51 24.32
C ALA A 217 13.64 -9.64 24.80
N LYS A 218 13.66 -9.87 26.11
CA LYS A 218 12.70 -10.74 26.80
C LYS A 218 11.70 -9.86 27.52
N VAL A 219 10.42 -10.05 27.24
CA VAL A 219 9.34 -9.26 27.83
C VAL A 219 8.28 -10.13 28.48
N LYS A 220 7.66 -9.61 29.53
CA LYS A 220 6.51 -10.21 30.20
C LYS A 220 5.23 -9.74 29.50
N TYR A 221 4.54 -10.65 28.85
CA TYR A 221 3.26 -10.38 28.21
C TYR A 221 2.25 -11.49 28.49
N ILE A 222 1.00 -11.14 28.78
CA ILE A 222 -0.05 -12.10 29.12
C ILE A 222 -1.03 -12.18 27.96
N ILE A 223 -1.05 -13.33 27.29
CA ILE A 223 -2.00 -13.62 26.20
C ILE A 223 -3.34 -14.01 26.80
N ASN A 224 -4.42 -13.41 26.33
CA ASN A 224 -5.78 -13.71 26.77
C ASN A 224 -6.37 -14.81 25.86
N ALA A 225 -6.38 -16.05 26.35
CA ALA A 225 -6.87 -17.20 25.58
C ALA A 225 -8.35 -17.09 25.14
N LYS A 226 -9.13 -16.18 25.74
CA LYS A 226 -10.53 -15.89 25.37
C LYS A 226 -10.68 -14.93 24.20
N GLU A 227 -9.64 -14.13 23.91
CA GLU A 227 -9.60 -13.15 22.82
C GLU A 227 -8.91 -13.70 21.57
N LYS A 228 -8.90 -15.04 21.39
CA LYS A 228 -8.46 -15.62 20.12
C LYS A 228 -9.19 -14.92 18.97
N LEU A 229 -8.42 -14.38 18.03
CA LEU A 229 -8.95 -14.04 16.72
C LEU A 229 -9.64 -15.30 16.22
N LYS A 230 -10.83 -15.14 15.64
CA LYS A 230 -11.43 -16.23 14.88
C LYS A 230 -10.48 -16.50 13.70
N CYS A 231 -9.60 -17.49 13.88
CA CYS A 231 -8.64 -18.05 12.93
C CYS A 231 -8.69 -17.34 11.58
N SER A 232 -7.87 -16.29 11.44
CA SER A 232 -7.68 -15.57 10.20
C SER A 232 -6.23 -15.71 9.82
N ASN A 233 -5.87 -16.90 9.33
CA ASN A 233 -4.70 -17.33 8.53
C ASN A 233 -4.54 -18.84 8.78
N SER A 234 -4.26 -19.75 7.86
CA SER A 234 -3.68 -19.77 6.52
C SER A 234 -4.46 -20.83 5.71
N ASN A 235 -4.57 -20.65 4.39
CA ASN A 235 -5.62 -21.28 3.56
C ASN A 235 -7.01 -20.89 4.04
N ILE A 236 -7.45 -19.69 3.62
CA ILE A 236 -8.88 -19.47 3.45
C ILE A 236 -9.35 -20.59 2.51
N LEU A 237 -9.83 -21.70 3.06
CA LEU A 237 -11.04 -22.36 2.58
C LEU A 237 -12.00 -21.19 2.43
N PRO A 238 -12.33 -20.75 1.21
CA PRO A 238 -13.15 -19.58 1.04
C PRO A 238 -14.48 -19.85 1.69
N SER A 239 -14.65 -19.18 2.83
CA SER A 239 -15.88 -19.16 3.63
C SER A 239 -17.01 -18.42 2.90
N GLY A 240 -16.81 -18.08 1.62
CA GLY A 240 -17.89 -17.78 0.71
C GLY A 240 -18.80 -18.99 0.64
N LYS A 241 -20.01 -18.85 1.18
CA LYS A 241 -21.09 -19.85 0.98
C LYS A 241 -21.15 -20.16 -0.51
N THR A 242 -20.72 -21.37 -0.87
CA THR A 242 -20.81 -21.91 -2.21
C THR A 242 -22.28 -21.81 -2.65
N PRO A 243 -22.61 -21.06 -3.71
CA PRO A 243 -23.98 -20.88 -4.15
C PRO A 243 -24.47 -22.14 -4.86
N TRP A 244 -24.67 -23.23 -4.12
CA TRP A 244 -25.05 -24.56 -4.63
C TRP A 244 -26.26 -24.56 -5.58
N LYS A 245 -27.14 -23.56 -5.45
CA LYS A 245 -28.30 -23.37 -6.33
C LYS A 245 -27.93 -22.93 -7.77
N LYS A 246 -26.71 -22.45 -7.99
CA LYS A 246 -26.24 -21.85 -9.26
C LYS A 246 -25.06 -22.59 -9.87
N ILE A 247 -24.62 -23.67 -9.23
CA ILE A 247 -23.48 -24.47 -9.68
C ILE A 247 -23.97 -25.53 -10.65
N ASP A 248 -23.18 -25.75 -11.70
CA ASP A 248 -23.28 -26.95 -12.53
C ASP A 248 -22.83 -28.16 -11.71
N LYS A 249 -23.78 -28.98 -11.29
CA LYS A 249 -23.54 -30.13 -10.40
C LYS A 249 -22.80 -31.27 -11.09
N ASP A 250 -23.06 -31.45 -12.38
CA ASP A 250 -22.45 -32.54 -13.14
C ASP A 250 -20.98 -32.22 -13.41
N ALA A 251 -20.68 -30.98 -13.82
CA ALA A 251 -19.31 -30.51 -13.95
C ALA A 251 -18.54 -30.57 -12.62
N TYR A 252 -19.19 -30.19 -11.51
CA TYR A 252 -18.58 -30.29 -10.18
C TYR A 252 -18.22 -31.74 -9.83
N LYS A 253 -19.15 -32.67 -10.06
CA LYS A 253 -18.95 -34.10 -9.76
C LYS A 253 -17.78 -34.65 -10.56
N THR A 254 -17.72 -34.38 -11.86
CA THR A 254 -16.60 -34.81 -12.72
C THR A 254 -15.26 -34.25 -12.25
N LEU A 255 -15.20 -32.97 -11.85
CA LEU A 255 -13.96 -32.38 -11.34
C LEU A 255 -13.50 -32.99 -10.02
N VAL A 256 -14.44 -33.33 -9.12
CA VAL A 256 -14.12 -33.98 -7.86
C VAL A 256 -13.65 -35.42 -8.09
N GLU A 257 -14.34 -36.20 -8.93
CA GLU A 257 -13.97 -37.58 -9.28
C GLU A 257 -12.56 -37.62 -9.89
N ASN A 258 -12.30 -36.79 -10.91
CA ASN A 258 -10.97 -36.68 -11.52
C ASN A 258 -9.88 -36.24 -10.51
N GLY A 259 -10.23 -35.41 -9.55
CA GLY A 259 -9.30 -34.97 -8.51
C GLY A 259 -9.02 -36.04 -7.45
N LEU A 260 -10.01 -36.88 -7.15
CA LEU A 260 -9.88 -38.02 -6.24
C LEU A 260 -9.06 -39.15 -6.86
N ASP A 261 -9.18 -39.40 -8.16
CA ASP A 261 -8.37 -40.40 -8.86
C ASP A 261 -6.87 -40.05 -8.83
N ASN A 262 -6.55 -38.77 -8.74
CA ASN A 262 -5.18 -38.26 -8.58
C ASN A 262 -4.76 -38.10 -7.10
N PHE A 263 -5.64 -38.42 -6.16
CA PHE A 263 -5.40 -38.25 -4.74
C PHE A 263 -4.66 -39.48 -4.18
N SER A 264 -3.34 -39.43 -4.18
CA SER A 264 -2.51 -40.38 -3.43
C SER A 264 -1.98 -39.68 -2.18
N SER A 265 -2.33 -40.17 -0.98
CA SER A 265 -1.74 -39.69 0.26
C SER A 265 -1.50 -40.86 1.19
N SER A 266 -0.28 -40.96 1.72
CA SER A 266 0.03 -41.78 2.88
C SER A 266 -0.73 -41.24 4.09
N LEU A 267 -1.15 -42.12 5.01
CA LEU A 267 -1.91 -41.78 6.22
C LEU A 267 -1.25 -42.40 7.46
N GLU A 268 0.07 -42.48 7.49
CA GLU A 268 0.81 -43.23 8.50
C GLU A 268 0.94 -42.45 9.81
N ASN A 269 0.86 -41.12 9.77
CA ASN A 269 0.96 -40.27 10.95
C ASN A 269 -0.05 -39.11 10.94
N LYS A 270 -0.21 -38.49 12.11
CA LYS A 270 -1.18 -37.40 12.33
C LYS A 270 -0.97 -36.21 11.37
N TYR A 271 0.28 -35.89 11.05
CA TYR A 271 0.60 -34.78 10.16
C TYR A 271 0.16 -35.06 8.71
N GLU A 272 0.36 -36.30 8.24
CA GLU A 272 -0.11 -36.75 6.94
C GLU A 272 -1.64 -36.74 6.83
N VAL A 273 -2.33 -37.12 7.91
CA VAL A 273 -3.81 -37.03 7.98
C VAL A 273 -4.27 -35.57 7.85
N ASP A 274 -3.60 -34.64 8.54
CA ASP A 274 -3.92 -33.21 8.46
C ASP A 274 -3.68 -32.65 7.05
N ILE A 275 -2.59 -33.05 6.38
CA ILE A 275 -2.31 -32.69 4.98
C ILE A 275 -3.37 -33.26 4.04
N ALA A 276 -3.70 -34.55 4.17
CA ALA A 276 -4.71 -35.19 3.34
C ALA A 276 -6.07 -34.48 3.49
N PHE A 277 -6.44 -34.12 4.71
CA PHE A 277 -7.65 -33.36 4.98
C PHE A 277 -7.65 -31.98 4.33
N GLN A 278 -6.54 -31.25 4.39
CA GLN A 278 -6.40 -29.93 3.76
C GLN A 278 -6.47 -30.03 2.22
N ASN A 279 -5.81 -31.04 1.64
CA ASN A 279 -5.82 -31.28 0.20
C ASN A 279 -7.23 -31.63 -0.29
N MET A 280 -7.94 -32.49 0.44
CA MET A 280 -9.31 -32.86 0.10
C MET A 280 -10.28 -31.67 0.18
N ASN A 281 -10.16 -30.84 1.22
CA ASN A 281 -10.93 -29.61 1.33
C ASN A 281 -10.62 -28.63 0.19
N SER A 282 -9.35 -28.51 -0.20
CA SER A 282 -8.93 -27.65 -1.30
C SER A 282 -9.47 -28.14 -2.64
N LEU A 283 -9.46 -29.45 -2.89
CA LEU A 283 -10.07 -30.05 -4.07
C LEU A 283 -11.56 -29.74 -4.14
N LEU A 284 -12.32 -30.08 -3.09
CA LEU A 284 -13.75 -29.84 -3.04
C LEU A 284 -14.09 -28.37 -3.25
N PHE A 285 -13.30 -27.48 -2.66
CA PHE A 285 -13.53 -26.06 -2.78
C PHE A 285 -13.20 -25.52 -4.18
N ASN A 286 -12.04 -25.87 -4.72
CA ASN A 286 -11.60 -25.40 -6.04
C ASN A 286 -12.52 -25.91 -7.15
N SER A 287 -12.96 -27.16 -7.08
CA SER A 287 -13.96 -27.71 -8.01
C SER A 287 -15.28 -26.93 -7.95
N ALA A 288 -15.75 -26.57 -6.75
CA ALA A 288 -16.95 -25.76 -6.58
C ALA A 288 -16.79 -24.34 -7.14
N LYS A 289 -15.63 -23.71 -6.94
CA LYS A 289 -15.31 -22.37 -7.44
C LYS A 289 -15.26 -22.34 -8.96
N SER A 290 -14.64 -23.34 -9.60
CA SER A 290 -14.53 -23.44 -11.06
C SER A 290 -15.90 -23.63 -11.73
N CYS A 291 -16.84 -24.26 -11.05
CA CYS A 291 -18.22 -24.45 -11.53
C CYS A 291 -19.16 -23.30 -11.16
N CYS A 292 -18.68 -22.28 -10.42
CA CYS A 292 -19.49 -21.12 -10.09
C CYS A 292 -19.51 -20.12 -11.26
N PRO A 293 -20.68 -19.63 -11.68
CA PRO A 293 -20.75 -18.56 -12.67
C PRO A 293 -20.04 -17.31 -12.13
N THR A 294 -19.09 -16.77 -12.91
CA THR A 294 -18.34 -15.58 -12.52
C THR A 294 -19.31 -14.41 -12.30
N PRO A 295 -19.28 -13.75 -11.13
CA PRO A 295 -20.16 -12.62 -10.90
C PRO A 295 -19.82 -11.51 -11.90
N ARG A 296 -20.83 -11.01 -12.62
CA ARG A 296 -20.67 -9.84 -13.49
C ARG A 296 -20.04 -8.72 -12.68
N LYS A 297 -18.86 -8.23 -13.09
CA LYS A 297 -18.17 -7.10 -12.46
C LYS A 297 -19.15 -5.92 -12.36
N ARG A 298 -19.61 -5.60 -11.15
CA ARG A 298 -20.39 -4.39 -10.91
C ARG A 298 -19.41 -3.22 -10.92
N TYR A 299 -19.30 -2.52 -12.05
CA TYR A 299 -18.57 -1.25 -12.09
C TYR A 299 -19.17 -0.31 -11.04
N ARG A 300 -18.36 0.04 -10.03
CA ARG A 300 -18.77 1.04 -9.03
C ARG A 300 -19.05 2.34 -9.80
N LYS A 301 -20.26 2.89 -9.62
CA LYS A 301 -20.60 4.17 -10.22
C LYS A 301 -19.59 5.22 -9.72
N PRO A 302 -18.99 6.03 -10.62
CA PRO A 302 -18.02 7.03 -10.21
C PRO A 302 -18.66 7.97 -9.16
N LYS A 303 -17.97 8.17 -8.04
CA LYS A 303 -18.38 9.15 -7.03
C LYS A 303 -18.34 10.55 -7.67
N LEU A 304 -19.36 11.38 -7.41
CA LEU A 304 -19.36 12.77 -7.84
C LEU A 304 -18.19 13.49 -7.14
N LYS A 305 -17.24 14.03 -7.93
CA LYS A 305 -16.03 14.69 -7.42
C LYS A 305 -16.24 16.16 -7.05
N VAL A 306 -17.37 16.75 -7.43
CA VAL A 306 -17.66 18.18 -7.25
C VAL A 306 -19.09 18.33 -6.73
N MET A 307 -19.27 19.16 -5.70
CA MET A 307 -20.57 19.49 -5.10
C MET A 307 -20.68 21.00 -4.97
N ASN A 308 -21.78 21.59 -5.47
CA ASN A 308 -22.15 22.99 -5.30
C ASN A 308 -23.69 23.10 -5.17
N GLU A 309 -24.19 24.30 -4.94
CA GLU A 309 -25.63 24.55 -4.74
C GLU A 309 -26.46 24.14 -5.97
N ASP A 310 -26.00 24.46 -7.17
CA ASP A 310 -26.64 24.07 -8.44
C ASP A 310 -26.76 22.55 -8.60
N ILE A 311 -25.69 21.80 -8.31
CA ILE A 311 -25.67 20.34 -8.37
C ILE A 311 -26.61 19.77 -7.31
N SER A 312 -26.63 20.36 -6.12
CA SER A 312 -27.50 19.94 -5.02
C SER A 312 -28.97 20.13 -5.36
N GLY A 313 -29.32 21.28 -5.95
CA GLY A 313 -30.65 21.55 -6.51
C GLY A 313 -31.02 20.58 -7.63
N ALA A 314 -30.11 20.32 -8.57
CA ALA A 314 -30.33 19.36 -9.66
C ALA A 314 -30.51 17.91 -9.16
N ILE A 315 -29.79 17.51 -8.10
CA ILE A 315 -29.98 16.21 -7.43
C ILE A 315 -31.38 16.14 -6.81
N ALA A 316 -31.82 17.18 -6.11
CA ALA A 316 -33.13 17.25 -5.49
C ALA A 316 -34.25 17.13 -6.55
N MET A 317 -34.16 17.91 -7.63
CA MET A 317 -35.11 17.86 -8.75
C MET A 317 -35.15 16.48 -9.42
N LYS A 318 -33.98 15.87 -9.67
CA LYS A 318 -33.89 14.52 -10.23
C LYS A 318 -34.53 13.48 -9.31
N LYS A 319 -34.31 13.56 -7.99
CA LYS A 319 -34.94 12.66 -7.01
C LYS A 319 -36.46 12.80 -7.03
N LYS A 320 -36.96 14.05 -7.07
CA LYS A 320 -38.40 14.34 -7.15
C LYS A 320 -39.01 13.75 -8.43
N ALA A 321 -38.44 14.02 -9.60
CA ALA A 321 -38.90 13.48 -10.88
C ALA A 321 -38.84 11.95 -10.94
N PHE A 322 -37.78 11.34 -10.39
CA PHE A 322 -37.68 9.89 -10.30
C PHE A 322 -38.77 9.28 -9.40
N TYR A 323 -39.06 9.91 -8.26
CA TYR A 323 -40.10 9.44 -7.35
C TYR A 323 -41.48 9.53 -8.00
N GLN A 324 -41.79 10.65 -8.66
CA GLN A 324 -43.05 10.84 -9.41
C GLN A 324 -43.21 9.80 -10.52
N TRP A 325 -42.17 9.56 -11.32
CA TRP A 325 -42.19 8.48 -12.31
C TRP A 325 -42.37 7.09 -11.68
N LYS A 326 -41.76 6.84 -10.51
CA LYS A 326 -41.83 5.55 -9.82
C LYS A 326 -43.22 5.24 -9.28
N ILE A 327 -43.91 6.22 -8.69
CA ILE A 327 -45.25 6.01 -8.13
C ILE A 327 -46.31 5.88 -9.22
N ASN A 328 -46.10 6.48 -10.39
CA ASN A 328 -46.98 6.40 -11.56
C ASN A 328 -46.65 5.21 -12.49
N GLY A 329 -46.31 4.05 -11.93
CA GLY A 329 -46.19 2.80 -12.69
C GLY A 329 -44.95 2.64 -13.57
N ARG A 330 -43.99 3.56 -13.54
CA ARG A 330 -42.69 3.45 -14.26
C ARG A 330 -42.80 3.28 -15.79
N SER A 331 -43.78 3.92 -16.42
CA SER A 331 -43.92 3.85 -17.88
C SER A 331 -42.62 4.24 -18.61
N GLU A 332 -42.22 3.44 -19.59
CA GLU A 332 -41.05 3.70 -20.45
C GLU A 332 -41.44 4.30 -21.81
N ASP A 333 -42.73 4.62 -22.01
CA ASP A 333 -43.22 5.26 -23.23
C ASP A 333 -42.51 6.61 -23.43
N PRO A 334 -41.82 6.83 -24.57
CA PRO A 334 -41.21 8.10 -24.90
C PRO A 334 -42.14 9.31 -24.88
N ARG A 335 -43.46 9.10 -25.00
CA ARG A 335 -44.50 10.16 -24.96
C ARG A 335 -44.96 10.51 -23.54
N ASN A 336 -44.59 9.72 -22.54
CA ASN A 336 -45.01 9.94 -21.16
C ASN A 336 -44.25 11.13 -20.54
N GLU A 337 -44.99 12.14 -20.06
CA GLU A 337 -44.42 13.37 -19.50
C GLU A 337 -43.48 13.12 -18.31
N LEU A 338 -43.82 12.19 -17.40
CA LEU A 338 -42.99 11.87 -16.23
C LEU A 338 -41.69 11.17 -16.64
N TYR A 339 -41.73 10.36 -17.70
CA TYR A 339 -40.54 9.73 -18.27
C TYR A 339 -39.62 10.76 -18.94
N ILE A 340 -40.19 11.72 -19.68
CA ILE A 340 -39.47 12.86 -20.27
C ILE A 340 -38.83 13.71 -19.17
N GLN A 341 -39.59 14.13 -18.16
CA GLN A 341 -39.11 14.95 -17.04
C GLN A 341 -37.99 14.26 -16.25
N LYS A 342 -38.05 12.94 -16.07
CA LYS A 342 -36.97 12.13 -15.47
C LYS A 342 -35.69 12.18 -16.32
N LYS A 343 -35.80 12.10 -17.65
CA LYS A 343 -34.64 12.21 -18.56
C LYS A 343 -34.05 13.61 -18.53
N GLU A 344 -34.88 14.64 -18.59
CA GLU A 344 -34.44 16.05 -18.56
C GLU A 344 -33.70 16.41 -17.27
N THR A 345 -34.26 16.07 -16.11
CA THR A 345 -33.59 16.30 -14.82
C THR A 345 -32.28 15.52 -14.69
N THR A 346 -32.19 14.34 -15.29
CA THR A 346 -30.93 13.58 -15.38
C THR A 346 -29.90 14.26 -16.28
N TYR A 347 -30.34 14.79 -17.43
CA TYR A 347 -29.50 15.56 -18.33
C TYR A 347 -28.99 16.85 -17.68
N ASN A 348 -29.87 17.59 -17.00
CA ASN A 348 -29.54 18.81 -16.28
C ASN A 348 -28.51 18.56 -15.18
N LEU A 349 -28.66 17.51 -14.38
CA LEU A 349 -27.64 17.13 -13.40
C LEU A 349 -26.28 16.89 -14.06
N ARG A 350 -26.23 16.13 -15.16
CA ARG A 350 -24.98 15.90 -15.91
C ARG A 350 -24.39 17.21 -16.45
N LYS A 351 -25.23 18.13 -16.92
CA LYS A 351 -24.83 19.46 -17.41
C LYS A 351 -24.17 20.28 -16.28
N HIS A 352 -24.78 20.36 -15.10
CA HIS A 352 -24.21 21.07 -13.95
C HIS A 352 -22.89 20.42 -13.48
N CYS A 353 -22.82 19.08 -13.40
CA CYS A 353 -21.57 18.40 -13.06
C CYS A 353 -20.45 18.69 -14.07
N ARG A 354 -20.74 18.69 -15.39
CA ARG A 354 -19.75 19.03 -16.42
C ARG A 354 -19.27 20.47 -16.31
N LYS A 355 -20.18 21.42 -16.08
CA LYS A 355 -19.84 22.83 -15.86
C LYS A 355 -18.94 22.99 -14.63
N ALA A 356 -19.30 22.39 -13.50
CA ALA A 356 -18.51 22.50 -12.27
C ALA A 356 -17.12 21.85 -12.38
N VAL A 357 -17.01 20.72 -13.09
CA VAL A 357 -15.71 20.10 -13.39
C VAL A 357 -14.87 20.99 -14.31
N ALA A 358 -15.49 21.60 -15.33
CA ALA A 358 -14.78 22.53 -16.22
C ALA A 358 -14.30 23.78 -15.48
N MET A 359 -15.12 24.37 -14.60
CA MET A 359 -14.72 25.50 -13.75
C MET A 359 -13.58 25.13 -12.82
N ASN A 360 -13.67 24.00 -12.10
CA ASN A 360 -12.59 23.57 -11.23
C ASN A 360 -11.26 23.33 -12.00
N ARG A 361 -11.32 22.85 -13.25
CA ARG A 361 -10.12 22.74 -14.11
C ARG A 361 -9.53 24.10 -14.48
N ILE A 362 -10.38 25.11 -14.72
CA ILE A 362 -9.95 26.49 -14.98
C ILE A 362 -9.28 27.05 -13.71
N ASP A 363 -9.93 26.93 -12.55
CA ASP A 363 -9.40 27.39 -11.26
C ASP A 363 -8.06 26.70 -10.91
N GLU A 364 -7.95 25.40 -11.16
CA GLU A 364 -6.70 24.67 -10.97
C GLU A 364 -5.59 25.18 -11.91
N ARG A 365 -5.93 25.51 -13.17
CA ARG A 365 -4.97 26.08 -14.13
C ARG A 365 -4.51 27.46 -13.69
N GLU A 366 -5.43 28.32 -13.21
CA GLU A 366 -5.08 29.64 -12.67
C GLU A 366 -4.17 29.52 -11.46
N LYS A 367 -4.46 28.60 -10.52
CA LYS A 367 -3.59 28.30 -9.37
C LYS A 367 -2.19 27.84 -9.79
N ILE A 368 -2.08 27.04 -10.84
CA ILE A 368 -0.80 26.61 -11.41
C ILE A 368 -0.05 27.82 -11.98
N MET A 369 -0.73 28.67 -12.75
CA MET A 369 -0.11 29.87 -13.34
C MET A 369 0.37 30.85 -12.27
N GLU A 370 -0.43 31.07 -11.22
CA GLU A 370 -0.04 31.91 -10.08
C GLU A 370 1.13 31.32 -9.28
N ALA A 371 1.10 30.00 -9.04
CA ALA A 371 2.17 29.30 -8.34
C ALA A 371 3.50 29.34 -9.10
N ASN A 372 3.47 29.35 -10.44
CA ASN A 372 4.68 29.48 -11.27
C ASN A 372 5.44 30.79 -10.99
N ILE A 373 4.69 31.88 -10.74
CA ILE A 373 5.26 33.20 -10.48
C ILE A 373 5.78 33.30 -9.04
N LYS A 374 5.05 32.74 -8.07
CA LYS A 374 5.33 32.94 -6.63
C LYS A 374 6.22 31.87 -6.00
N ASN A 375 6.07 30.60 -6.37
CA ASN A 375 6.71 29.48 -5.67
C ASN A 375 6.85 28.23 -6.55
N LYS A 376 8.09 27.96 -7.01
CA LYS A 376 8.44 26.80 -7.83
C LYS A 376 8.02 25.46 -7.22
N ASN A 377 8.10 25.28 -5.90
CA ASN A 377 7.74 24.03 -5.23
C ASN A 377 6.23 23.80 -5.26
N SER A 378 5.43 24.86 -5.04
CA SER A 378 3.97 24.79 -5.15
C SER A 378 3.54 24.48 -6.59
N PHE A 379 4.21 25.09 -7.57
CA PHE A 379 3.99 24.82 -8.99
C PHE A 379 4.20 23.34 -9.34
N TYR A 380 5.38 22.78 -9.02
CA TYR A 380 5.66 21.37 -9.32
C TYR A 380 4.74 20.39 -8.58
N ARG A 381 4.32 20.72 -7.35
CA ARG A 381 3.33 19.94 -6.60
C ARG A 381 1.96 19.92 -7.29
N LEU A 382 1.48 21.08 -7.76
CA LEU A 382 0.21 21.19 -8.47
C LEU A 382 0.26 20.49 -9.84
N ILE A 383 1.38 20.58 -10.56
CA ILE A 383 1.61 19.83 -11.80
C ILE A 383 1.60 18.33 -11.55
N LYS A 384 2.30 17.83 -10.51
CA LYS A 384 2.29 16.40 -10.14
C LYS A 384 0.88 15.91 -9.79
N LYS A 385 0.06 16.74 -9.16
CA LYS A 385 -1.35 16.42 -8.85
C LYS A 385 -2.23 16.32 -10.10
N GLN A 386 -1.95 17.09 -11.15
CA GLN A 386 -2.63 16.99 -12.45
C GLN A 386 -2.11 15.86 -13.34
N ARG A 387 -0.87 15.41 -13.12
CA ARG A 387 -0.33 14.15 -13.67
C ARG A 387 -0.96 12.94 -12.98
N GLY A 388 -2.29 12.86 -12.95
CA GLY A 388 -2.95 11.58 -12.69
C GLY A 388 -2.34 10.52 -13.60
N ARG A 389 -2.25 9.26 -13.13
CA ARG A 389 -1.77 8.13 -13.93
C ARG A 389 -2.37 8.25 -15.32
N LEU A 390 -1.56 8.56 -16.33
CA LEU A 390 -1.93 8.53 -17.73
C LEU A 390 -2.21 7.06 -18.05
N SER A 391 -3.39 6.58 -17.67
CA SER A 391 -3.87 5.23 -17.96
C SER A 391 -4.61 5.17 -19.29
N ASN A 392 -4.73 6.30 -19.97
CA ASN A 392 -5.30 6.36 -21.30
C ASN A 392 -4.10 6.38 -22.25
N HIS A 393 -3.92 5.28 -22.98
CA HIS A 393 -3.15 5.34 -24.22
C HIS A 393 -3.68 6.52 -25.03
N ILE A 394 -2.80 7.43 -25.42
CA ILE A 394 -3.13 8.40 -26.45
C ILE A 394 -3.05 7.59 -27.74
N ASP A 395 -4.20 7.30 -28.33
CA ASP A 395 -4.27 6.55 -29.59
C ASP A 395 -3.96 7.48 -30.79
N GLU A 396 -4.27 8.78 -30.67
CA GLU A 396 -4.01 9.79 -31.69
C GLU A 396 -3.61 11.14 -31.07
N LEU A 397 -2.56 11.77 -31.62
CA LEU A 397 -2.09 13.12 -31.28
C LEU A 397 -2.18 14.01 -32.52
N SER A 398 -2.83 15.17 -32.42
CA SER A 398 -2.85 16.17 -33.50
C SER A 398 -1.95 17.36 -33.15
N VAL A 399 -0.94 17.64 -33.97
CA VAL A 399 -0.05 18.81 -33.84
C VAL A 399 -0.14 19.64 -35.12
N GLY A 400 -0.83 20.78 -35.06
CA GLY A 400 -1.14 21.57 -36.25
C GLY A 400 -2.11 20.81 -37.16
N ASP A 401 -1.76 20.69 -38.45
CA ASP A 401 -2.55 19.94 -39.44
C ASP A 401 -2.14 18.46 -39.53
N THR A 402 -1.20 18.00 -38.69
CA THR A 402 -0.64 16.66 -38.74
C THR A 402 -1.16 15.79 -37.61
N VAL A 403 -1.62 14.58 -37.92
CA VAL A 403 -2.13 13.59 -36.96
C VAL A 403 -1.14 12.42 -36.84
N TYR A 404 -0.84 12.02 -35.61
CA TYR A 404 0.09 10.94 -35.25
C TYR A 404 -0.68 9.87 -34.49
N SER A 405 -0.77 8.65 -35.03
CA SER A 405 -1.68 7.59 -34.53
C SER A 405 -0.99 6.30 -34.05
N THR A 406 0.34 6.26 -34.06
CA THR A 406 1.12 5.14 -33.51
C THR A 406 2.05 5.64 -32.42
N GLU A 407 2.38 4.81 -31.43
CA GLU A 407 3.16 5.23 -30.26
C GLU A 407 4.48 5.93 -30.61
N ASN A 408 5.24 5.38 -31.56
CA ASN A 408 6.48 5.98 -32.07
C ASN A 408 6.22 7.32 -32.80
N ASN A 409 5.13 7.41 -33.55
CA ASN A 409 4.78 8.63 -34.27
C ASN A 409 4.28 9.71 -33.30
N ILE A 410 3.54 9.35 -32.24
CA ILE A 410 3.07 10.28 -31.22
C ILE A 410 4.25 10.92 -30.50
N LEU A 411 5.28 10.15 -30.16
CA LEU A 411 6.52 10.68 -29.59
C LEU A 411 7.23 11.64 -30.56
N SER A 412 7.27 11.31 -31.85
CA SER A 412 7.83 12.20 -32.87
C SER A 412 7.03 13.49 -33.04
N GLY A 413 5.69 13.41 -32.92
CA GLY A 413 4.79 14.56 -32.97
C GLY A 413 4.99 15.50 -31.78
N TRP A 414 5.14 14.95 -30.58
CA TRP A 414 5.51 15.75 -29.39
C TRP A 414 6.88 16.40 -29.55
N LYS A 415 7.88 15.66 -30.03
CA LYS A 415 9.21 16.20 -30.30
C LYS A 415 9.15 17.37 -31.28
N HIS A 416 8.44 17.20 -32.41
CA HIS A 416 8.27 18.24 -33.42
C HIS A 416 7.54 19.47 -32.87
N HIS A 417 6.48 19.27 -32.07
CA HIS A 417 5.75 20.35 -31.41
C HIS A 417 6.66 21.20 -30.53
N PHE A 418 7.42 20.56 -29.63
CA PHE A 418 8.28 21.28 -28.69
C PHE A 418 9.51 21.88 -29.37
N GLU A 419 10.08 21.24 -30.40
CA GLU A 419 11.14 21.83 -31.23
C GLU A 419 10.68 23.11 -31.94
N ASN A 420 9.43 23.15 -32.42
CA ASN A 420 8.86 24.36 -33.02
C ASN A 420 8.59 25.46 -31.99
N LEU A 421 8.30 25.12 -30.74
CA LEU A 421 8.16 26.09 -29.65
C LEU A 421 9.51 26.64 -29.17
N THR A 422 10.60 25.88 -29.29
CA THR A 422 11.93 26.28 -28.84
C THR A 422 12.78 26.95 -29.93
N LYS A 423 12.42 26.79 -31.21
CA LYS A 423 12.99 27.61 -32.29
C LYS A 423 12.47 29.04 -32.12
N ASN A 424 13.34 29.92 -31.62
CA ASN A 424 13.10 31.35 -31.52
C ASN A 424 12.43 31.86 -32.81
N SER A 425 11.22 32.41 -32.72
CA SER A 425 10.65 33.09 -33.87
C SER A 425 11.56 34.26 -34.19
N ILE A 426 12.17 34.26 -35.37
CA ILE A 426 13.02 35.36 -35.89
C ILE A 426 12.19 36.63 -36.15
N HIS A 427 10.91 36.67 -35.76
CA HIS A 427 10.09 37.85 -35.89
C HIS A 427 10.43 38.88 -34.79
N GLU A 428 11.12 39.94 -35.20
CA GLU A 428 11.46 41.21 -34.50
C GLU A 428 10.27 41.93 -33.82
N HIS A 429 9.06 41.36 -33.83
CA HIS A 429 7.84 42.01 -33.36
C HIS A 429 7.01 41.16 -32.39
N PHE A 430 7.56 40.08 -31.83
CA PHE A 430 6.82 39.23 -30.89
C PHE A 430 6.40 39.99 -29.62
N ASP A 431 7.21 40.94 -29.16
CA ASP A 431 6.93 41.68 -27.91
C ASP A 431 5.97 42.87 -28.08
N ASN A 432 5.55 43.23 -29.31
CA ASN A 432 4.81 44.47 -29.57
C ASN A 432 3.30 44.31 -29.85
N LYS A 433 2.68 43.16 -29.61
CA LYS A 433 1.22 43.03 -29.78
C LYS A 433 0.47 42.98 -28.46
N ILE A 434 -0.13 44.12 -28.13
CA ILE A 434 -1.27 44.26 -27.23
C ILE A 434 -2.32 43.19 -27.58
N PRO A 435 -2.88 42.46 -26.60
CA PRO A 435 -3.68 41.27 -26.87
C PRO A 435 -5.03 41.64 -27.49
N THR A 436 -5.20 41.41 -28.79
CA THR A 436 -6.52 41.36 -29.41
C THR A 436 -7.19 40.03 -29.09
N LYS A 437 -8.34 40.10 -28.42
CA LYS A 437 -9.26 38.97 -28.19
C LYS A 437 -9.58 38.27 -29.52
N GLY A 438 -9.28 36.98 -29.60
CA GLY A 438 -9.86 36.09 -30.60
C GLY A 438 -8.85 35.40 -31.52
N SER A 439 -8.30 34.26 -31.07
CA SER A 439 -8.11 33.09 -31.94
C SER A 439 -7.85 31.86 -31.06
N ASN A 440 -8.83 30.95 -31.05
CA ASN A 440 -8.70 29.65 -30.41
C ASN A 440 -7.69 28.81 -31.19
N LYS A 441 -6.48 28.63 -30.66
CA LYS A 441 -5.67 27.45 -30.97
C LYS A 441 -5.95 26.41 -29.90
N ASN A 442 -6.97 25.59 -30.15
CA ASN A 442 -7.31 24.45 -29.30
C ASN A 442 -6.34 23.31 -29.60
N ILE A 443 -5.69 22.78 -28.57
CA ILE A 443 -5.24 21.39 -28.56
C ILE A 443 -6.44 20.58 -28.07
N LEU A 444 -6.99 19.73 -28.93
CA LEU A 444 -7.92 18.68 -28.52
C LEU A 444 -7.08 17.47 -28.10
N ILE A 445 -7.25 17.06 -26.84
CA ILE A 445 -6.78 15.78 -26.29
C ILE A 445 -7.95 14.82 -26.29
#